data_AF-A0A937JU95-F1
#
_entry.id   AF-A0A937JU95-F1
#
_cell.length_a   1.000
_cell.length_b   1.000
_cell.length_c   1.000
_cell.angle_alpha   90.00
_cell.angle_beta   90.00
_cell.angle_gamma   90.00
#
_symmetry.space_group_name_H-M   'P 1'
#
loop_
_entity.id
_entity.type
_entity.pdbx_description
1 polymer ?
#
loop_
_entity_poly.entity_id
_entity_poly.type
_entity_poly.pdbx_seq_one_letter_code
_entity_poly.pdbx_strand_id
1 'polypeptide(L)'
;MSQRVTIAVPDALFERLQPVKQHFNISAICQEALEMVITQEELKLRVAQADNLVERLQTEKKVLLNKVRQEGFELGIRSSAKLAYKEFRHFERVASLTTALDEDVLEYLWSFLDLKEYPQTSRLHDPDFAYLLEVDPQSRIVFAQGWIEGVLSVWQTIKAQVDTMQ
;
A
#
# COMPACT_ATOMS: atom_id res chain seq x y z
N MET A 1 -39.05 6.58 28.89
CA MET A 1 -38.50 7.07 30.16
C MET A 1 -37.19 7.77 29.87
N SER A 2 -36.94 8.96 30.43
CA SER A 2 -35.69 9.70 30.22
C SER A 2 -34.77 9.52 31.43
N GLN A 3 -33.49 9.29 31.19
CA GLN A 3 -32.45 9.27 32.23
C GLN A 3 -31.68 10.59 32.22
N ARG A 4 -31.33 11.09 33.40
CA ARG A 4 -30.51 12.31 33.54
C ARG A 4 -29.04 11.96 33.40
N VAL A 5 -28.38 12.62 32.44
CA VAL A 5 -26.93 12.61 32.28
C VAL A 5 -26.40 13.99 32.65
N THR A 6 -25.36 14.04 33.48
CA THR A 6 -24.68 15.29 33.86
C THR A 6 -23.37 15.38 33.10
N ILE A 7 -23.16 16.47 32.36
CA ILE A 7 -21.97 16.69 31.53
C ILE A 7 -21.22 17.88 32.10
N ALA A 8 -19.93 17.69 32.41
CA ALA A 8 -19.04 18.79 32.77
C ALA A 8 -18.68 19.60 31.52
N VAL A 9 -18.71 20.92 31.64
CA VAL A 9 -18.45 21.84 30.54
C VAL A 9 -17.19 22.64 30.87
N PRO A 10 -16.25 22.86 29.94
CA PRO A 10 -15.07 23.68 30.20
C PRO A 10 -15.44 25.10 30.66
N ASP A 11 -14.70 25.65 31.63
CA ASP A 11 -15.01 26.94 32.26
C ASP A 11 -15.18 28.06 31.23
N ALA A 12 -14.30 28.12 30.23
CA ALA A 12 -14.38 29.11 29.15
C ALA A 12 -15.68 29.02 28.33
N LEU A 13 -16.23 27.83 28.14
CA LEU A 13 -17.49 27.63 27.44
C LEU A 13 -18.67 27.97 28.35
N PHE A 14 -18.58 27.64 29.64
CA PHE A 14 -19.58 27.98 30.64
C PHE A 14 -19.80 29.50 30.75
N GLU A 15 -18.72 30.27 30.89
CA GLU A 15 -18.76 31.74 30.98
C GLU A 15 -19.39 32.37 29.73
N ARG A 16 -19.06 31.85 28.54
CA ARG A 16 -19.64 32.30 27.27
C ARG A 16 -21.11 31.93 27.11
N LEU A 17 -21.56 30.84 27.75
CA LEU A 17 -22.94 30.37 27.68
C LEU A 17 -23.88 31.22 28.56
N GLN A 18 -23.40 31.75 29.69
CA GLN A 18 -24.19 32.55 30.64
C GLN A 18 -25.05 33.65 29.99
N PRO A 19 -24.51 34.56 29.15
CA PRO A 19 -25.28 35.67 28.61
C PRO A 19 -26.35 35.23 27.60
N VAL A 20 -26.21 34.05 26.98
CA VAL A 20 -27.09 33.58 25.89
C VAL A 20 -27.95 32.38 26.27
N LYS A 21 -27.79 31.82 27.47
CA LYS A 21 -28.41 30.58 27.95
C LYS A 21 -29.93 30.51 27.75
N GLN A 22 -30.63 31.63 27.93
CA GLN A 22 -32.09 31.69 27.81
C GLN A 22 -32.60 31.57 26.36
N HIS A 23 -31.73 31.81 25.37
CA HIS A 23 -32.07 31.74 23.95
C HIS A 23 -31.90 30.34 23.36
N PHE A 24 -31.34 29.40 24.13
CA PHE A 24 -31.04 28.05 23.67
C PHE A 24 -31.76 27.00 24.50
N ASN A 25 -32.34 26.01 23.81
CA ASN A 25 -32.73 24.77 24.45
C ASN A 25 -31.49 23.85 24.52
N ILE A 26 -30.64 24.09 25.52
CA ILE A 26 -29.38 23.35 25.70
C ILE A 26 -29.61 21.84 25.75
N SER A 27 -30.67 21.39 26.42
CA SER A 27 -31.02 19.98 26.49
C SER A 27 -31.28 19.37 25.11
N ALA A 28 -32.06 20.05 24.26
CA ALA A 28 -32.35 19.58 22.90
C ALA A 28 -31.09 19.56 22.03
N ILE A 29 -30.27 20.62 22.11
CA ILE A 29 -29.01 20.71 21.36
C ILE A 29 -28.04 19.59 21.77
N CYS A 30 -27.89 19.35 23.07
CA CYS A 30 -27.04 18.27 23.56
C CYS A 30 -27.58 16.89 23.19
N GLN A 31 -28.90 16.68 23.22
CA GLN A 31 -29.52 15.42 22.82
C GLN A 31 -29.29 15.14 21.33
N GLU A 32 -29.53 16.11 20.47
CA GLU A 32 -29.32 15.98 19.02
C GLU A 32 -27.84 15.73 18.68
N ALA A 33 -26.92 16.46 19.33
CA ALA A 33 -25.50 16.25 19.15
C ALA A 33 -25.05 14.86 19.62
N LEU A 34 -25.54 14.40 20.77
CA LEU A 34 -25.24 13.06 21.28
C LEU A 34 -25.80 11.98 20.36
N GLU A 35 -27.04 12.12 19.91
CA GLU A 35 -27.69 11.16 19.01
C GLU A 35 -26.95 11.05 17.68
N MET A 36 -26.53 12.19 17.10
CA MET A 36 -25.71 12.20 15.89
C MET A 36 -24.37 11.46 16.08
N VAL A 37 -23.63 11.78 17.15
CA VAL A 37 -22.30 11.18 17.41
C VAL A 37 -22.43 9.68 17.74
N ILE A 38 -23.42 9.29 18.54
CA ILE A 38 -23.70 7.89 18.85
C ILE A 38 -24.06 7.13 17.57
N THR A 39 -24.94 7.66 16.74
CA THR A 39 -25.32 7.04 15.46
C THR A 39 -24.09 6.81 14.57
N GLN A 40 -23.18 7.77 14.49
CA GLN A 40 -21.94 7.63 13.73
C GLN A 40 -21.05 6.52 14.28
N GLU A 41 -20.87 6.43 15.59
CA GLU A 41 -20.07 5.37 16.21
C GLU A 41 -20.73 3.99 16.10
N GLU A 42 -22.05 3.90 16.22
CA GLU A 42 -22.79 2.65 16.00
C GLU A 42 -22.64 2.14 14.56
N LEU A 43 -22.67 3.04 13.57
CA LEU A 43 -22.43 2.69 12.18
C LEU A 43 -20.99 2.18 11.96
N LYS A 44 -19.99 2.85 12.54
CA LYS A 44 -18.59 2.41 12.47
C LYS A 44 -18.40 1.03 13.10
N LEU A 45 -18.99 0.79 14.28
CA LEU A 45 -18.91 -0.50 14.97
C LEU A 45 -19.56 -1.61 14.16
N ARG A 46 -20.71 -1.36 13.52
CA ARG A 46 -21.37 -2.34 12.64
C ARG A 46 -20.51 -2.70 11.42
N VAL A 47 -19.84 -1.71 10.82
CA VAL A 47 -18.92 -1.95 9.69
C VAL A 47 -17.65 -2.66 10.15
N ALA A 48 -17.11 -2.31 11.33
CA ALA A 48 -15.92 -2.96 11.89
C ALA A 48 -16.18 -4.42 12.30
N GLN A 49 -17.41 -4.74 12.72
CA GLN A 49 -17.87 -6.10 13.01
C GLN A 49 -18.25 -6.89 11.75
N ALA A 50 -18.21 -6.28 10.58
CA ALA A 50 -18.34 -7.02 9.33
C ALA A 50 -17.01 -7.72 9.03
N ASP A 51 -16.75 -8.84 9.72
CA ASP A 51 -15.57 -9.70 9.50
C ASP A 51 -15.36 -10.04 8.01
N ASN A 52 -16.48 -10.14 7.27
CA ASN A 52 -16.51 -10.34 5.82
C ASN A 52 -15.77 -9.23 5.04
N LEU A 53 -15.82 -7.97 5.48
CA LEU A 53 -15.16 -6.87 4.77
C LEU A 53 -13.63 -6.98 4.87
N VAL A 54 -13.10 -7.29 6.05
CA VAL A 54 -11.65 -7.44 6.25
C VAL A 54 -11.12 -8.63 5.47
N GLU A 55 -11.78 -9.79 5.56
CA GLU A 55 -11.38 -10.99 4.81
C GLU A 55 -11.44 -10.77 3.29
N ARG A 56 -12.49 -10.11 2.80
CA ARG A 56 -12.61 -9.73 1.39
C ARG A 56 -11.46 -8.83 0.96
N LEU A 57 -11.19 -7.75 1.69
CA LEU A 57 -10.12 -6.80 1.36
C LEU A 57 -8.72 -7.42 1.47
N GLN A 58 -8.49 -8.34 2.42
CA GLN A 58 -7.24 -9.10 2.51
C GLN A 58 -7.05 -10.02 1.29
N THR A 59 -8.13 -10.65 0.84
CA THR A 59 -8.11 -11.49 -0.36
C THR A 59 -7.82 -10.65 -1.60
N GLU A 60 -8.51 -9.53 -1.76
CA GLU A 60 -8.28 -8.57 -2.85
C GLU A 60 -6.85 -8.04 -2.85
N LYS A 61 -6.32 -7.66 -1.68
CA LYS A 61 -4.92 -7.25 -1.51
C LYS A 61 -3.96 -8.35 -1.96
N LYS A 62 -4.21 -9.60 -1.59
CA LYS A 62 -3.36 -10.73 -1.99
C LYS A 62 -3.37 -10.94 -3.51
N VAL A 63 -4.54 -10.88 -4.14
CA VAL A 63 -4.64 -11.00 -5.61
C VAL A 63 -3.88 -9.86 -6.30
N LEU A 64 -4.04 -8.63 -5.80
CA LEU A 64 -3.37 -7.45 -6.33
C LEU A 64 -1.84 -7.59 -6.25
N LEU A 65 -1.30 -7.97 -5.09
CA LEU A 65 0.13 -8.17 -4.90
C LEU A 65 0.69 -9.28 -5.81
N ASN A 66 -0.08 -10.34 -6.04
CA ASN A 66 0.32 -11.38 -7.00
C ASN A 66 0.40 -10.83 -8.42
N LYS A 67 -0.56 -10.00 -8.84
CA LYS A 67 -0.51 -9.33 -10.16
C LYS A 67 0.73 -8.43 -10.26
N VAL A 68 1.02 -7.67 -9.20
CA VAL A 68 2.22 -6.80 -9.14
C VAL A 68 3.51 -7.59 -9.29
N ARG A 69 3.63 -8.72 -8.60
CA ARG A 69 4.78 -9.60 -8.73
C ARG A 69 4.91 -10.15 -10.16
N GLN A 70 3.80 -10.57 -10.76
CA GLN A 70 3.77 -11.12 -12.11
C GLN A 70 4.21 -10.09 -13.15
N GLU A 71 3.72 -8.85 -13.06
CA GLU A 71 4.13 -7.75 -13.94
C GLU A 71 5.65 -7.47 -13.81
N GLY A 72 6.16 -7.45 -12.58
CA GLY A 72 7.59 -7.37 -12.31
C GLY A 72 8.34 -8.50 -13.00
N PHE A 73 7.90 -9.75 -12.84
CA PHE A 73 8.50 -10.93 -13.43
C PHE A 73 8.58 -10.89 -14.95
N GLU A 74 7.47 -10.58 -15.62
CA GLU A 74 7.42 -10.46 -17.08
C GLU A 74 8.30 -9.32 -17.59
N LEU A 75 8.35 -8.21 -16.87
CA LEU A 75 9.29 -7.14 -17.16
C LEU A 75 10.74 -7.60 -16.98
N GLY A 76 11.05 -8.37 -15.93
CA GLY A 76 12.37 -8.94 -15.68
C GLY A 76 12.87 -9.81 -16.85
N ILE A 77 12.00 -10.68 -17.36
CA ILE A 77 12.28 -11.49 -18.55
C ILE A 77 12.54 -10.59 -19.76
N ARG A 78 11.66 -9.62 -20.05
CA ARG A 78 11.83 -8.70 -21.19
C ARG A 78 13.09 -7.84 -21.08
N SER A 79 13.47 -7.50 -19.84
CA SER A 79 14.65 -6.67 -19.56
C SER A 79 15.96 -7.44 -19.69
N SER A 80 15.93 -8.76 -19.49
CA SER A 80 17.11 -9.62 -19.48
C SER A 80 17.99 -9.49 -20.73
N ALA A 81 17.39 -9.31 -21.92
CA ALA A 81 18.10 -9.16 -23.18
C ALA A 81 18.98 -7.90 -23.24
N LYS A 82 18.71 -6.90 -22.40
CA LYS A 82 19.49 -5.65 -22.32
C LYS A 82 20.49 -5.64 -21.15
N LEU A 83 20.55 -6.72 -20.36
CA LEU A 83 21.46 -6.82 -19.22
C LEU A 83 22.83 -7.35 -19.63
N ALA A 84 23.87 -6.76 -19.09
CA ALA A 84 25.25 -7.22 -19.19
C ALA A 84 25.52 -8.37 -18.21
N TYR A 85 26.53 -9.18 -18.52
CA TYR A 85 26.96 -10.30 -17.66
C TYR A 85 27.18 -9.89 -16.18
N LYS A 86 27.82 -8.74 -15.95
CA LYS A 86 28.06 -8.22 -14.58
C LYS A 86 26.77 -7.95 -13.80
N GLU A 87 25.70 -7.57 -14.50
CA GLU A 87 24.39 -7.30 -13.90
C GLU A 87 23.71 -8.62 -13.52
N PHE A 88 23.76 -9.64 -14.37
CA PHE A 88 23.31 -10.99 -14.01
C PHE A 88 24.03 -11.55 -12.77
N ARG A 89 25.36 -11.40 -12.70
CA ARG A 89 26.15 -11.82 -11.53
C ARG A 89 25.81 -11.01 -10.28
N HIS A 90 25.52 -9.72 -10.43
CA HIS A 90 25.06 -8.89 -9.32
C HIS A 90 23.75 -9.40 -8.75
N PHE A 91 22.72 -9.59 -9.61
CA PHE A 91 21.40 -10.06 -9.19
C PHE A 91 21.44 -11.49 -8.63
N GLU A 92 22.28 -12.37 -9.17
CA GLU A 92 22.48 -13.71 -8.61
C GLU A 92 23.04 -13.66 -7.19
N ARG A 93 23.99 -12.75 -6.92
CA ARG A 93 24.57 -12.57 -5.58
C ARG A 93 23.57 -12.00 -4.59
N VAL A 94 22.72 -11.06 -5.03
CA VAL A 94 21.72 -10.42 -4.15
C VAL A 94 20.40 -11.19 -4.09
N ALA A 95 20.25 -12.29 -4.83
CA ALA A 95 19.03 -13.09 -4.92
C ALA A 95 18.53 -13.56 -3.56
N SER A 96 19.42 -13.94 -2.64
CA SER A 96 19.06 -14.36 -1.28
C SER A 96 18.64 -13.22 -0.36
N LEU A 97 18.94 -11.98 -0.74
CA LEU A 97 18.61 -10.76 -0.01
C LEU A 97 17.30 -10.14 -0.48
N THR A 98 16.71 -10.61 -1.58
CA THR A 98 15.48 -10.04 -2.15
C THR A 98 14.27 -10.20 -1.21
N THR A 99 14.28 -11.22 -0.36
CA THR A 99 13.27 -11.44 0.69
C THR A 99 13.38 -10.44 1.85
N ALA A 100 14.50 -9.72 1.95
CA ALA A 100 14.80 -8.73 2.97
C ALA A 100 15.07 -7.34 2.37
N LEU A 101 14.54 -7.05 1.17
CA LEU A 101 14.65 -5.72 0.58
C LEU A 101 14.11 -4.66 1.54
N ASP A 102 14.99 -3.77 1.96
CA ASP A 102 14.64 -2.54 2.64
C ASP A 102 14.42 -1.40 1.64
N GLU A 103 14.02 -0.24 2.14
CA GLU A 103 13.67 0.93 1.34
C GLU A 103 14.89 1.49 0.57
N ASP A 104 16.09 1.38 1.13
CA ASP A 104 17.33 1.89 0.51
C ASP A 104 17.76 1.05 -0.70
N VAL A 105 17.73 -0.29 -0.57
CA VAL A 105 18.04 -1.20 -1.69
C VAL A 105 16.99 -1.08 -2.79
N LEU A 106 15.74 -0.83 -2.41
CA LEU A 106 14.63 -0.59 -3.31
C LEU A 106 14.85 0.69 -4.15
N GLU A 107 15.35 1.77 -3.54
CA GLU A 107 15.59 3.04 -4.24
C GLU A 107 16.68 2.93 -5.30
N TYR A 108 17.75 2.18 -5.01
CA TYR A 108 18.80 1.88 -6.00
C TYR A 108 18.25 1.08 -7.18
N LEU A 109 17.46 0.04 -6.93
CA LEU A 109 16.84 -0.77 -7.98
C LEU A 109 15.85 0.06 -8.81
N TRP A 110 15.05 0.91 -8.17
CA TRP A 110 14.13 1.78 -8.89
C TRP A 110 14.84 2.78 -9.78
N SER A 111 15.91 3.41 -9.28
CA SER A 111 16.75 4.30 -10.08
C SER A 111 17.33 3.58 -11.31
N PHE A 112 17.75 2.32 -11.14
CA PHE A 112 18.20 1.47 -12.25
C PHE A 112 17.08 1.19 -13.26
N LEU A 113 15.87 0.85 -12.79
CA LEU A 113 14.72 0.58 -13.65
C LEU A 113 14.26 1.83 -14.41
N ASP A 114 14.21 2.99 -13.75
CA ASP A 114 13.87 4.28 -14.35
C ASP A 114 14.89 4.69 -15.42
N LEU A 115 16.19 4.51 -15.16
CA LEU A 115 17.25 4.80 -16.14
C LEU A 115 17.15 3.93 -17.40
N LYS A 116 16.48 2.78 -17.30
CA LYS A 116 16.22 1.87 -18.43
C LYS A 116 14.82 2.04 -19.03
N GLU A 117 14.07 3.06 -18.60
CA GLU A 117 12.72 3.45 -19.04
C GLU A 117 11.63 2.39 -18.83
N TYR A 118 11.89 1.39 -17.98
CA TYR A 118 11.00 0.25 -17.84
C TYR A 118 9.69 0.53 -17.08
N PRO A 119 9.67 1.35 -16.00
CA PRO A 119 8.44 1.69 -15.30
C PRO A 119 7.48 2.48 -16.19
N GLN A 120 7.99 3.30 -17.11
CA GLN A 120 7.20 4.10 -18.05
C GLN A 120 6.36 3.21 -18.99
N THR A 121 6.93 2.11 -19.51
CA THR A 121 6.23 1.21 -20.44
C THR A 121 5.09 0.39 -19.80
N SER A 122 5.23 -0.01 -18.53
CA SER A 122 4.15 -0.70 -17.80
C SER A 122 3.10 0.28 -17.24
N ARG A 123 3.50 1.50 -16.85
CA ARG A 123 2.59 2.55 -16.34
C ARG A 123 1.56 3.04 -17.38
N LEU A 124 1.84 2.85 -18.67
CA LEU A 124 0.94 3.28 -19.76
C LEU A 124 -0.27 2.36 -19.96
N HIS A 125 -0.22 1.11 -19.50
CA HIS A 125 -1.27 0.12 -19.77
C HIS A 125 -2.30 -0.03 -18.64
N ASP A 126 -1.96 0.37 -17.41
CA ASP A 126 -2.83 0.26 -16.24
C ASP A 126 -2.55 1.45 -15.28
N PRO A 127 -3.37 2.52 -15.32
CA PRO A 127 -3.18 3.70 -14.47
C PRO A 127 -3.33 3.41 -12.98
N ASP A 128 -4.19 2.46 -12.61
CA ASP A 128 -4.40 2.06 -11.21
C ASP A 128 -3.17 1.30 -10.70
N PHE A 129 -2.55 0.49 -11.56
CA PHE A 129 -1.27 -0.15 -11.28
C PHE A 129 -0.12 0.85 -11.14
N ALA A 130 -0.07 1.86 -12.02
CA ALA A 130 0.91 2.93 -11.94
C ALA A 130 0.81 3.67 -10.59
N TYR A 131 -0.41 4.04 -10.21
CA TYR A 131 -0.69 4.68 -8.92
C TYR A 131 -0.28 3.79 -7.74
N LEU A 132 -0.60 2.49 -7.80
CA LEU A 132 -0.23 1.53 -6.76
C LEU A 132 1.28 1.48 -6.53
N LEU A 133 2.07 1.43 -7.61
CA LEU A 133 3.52 1.48 -7.53
C LEU A 133 4.04 2.82 -7.05
N GLU A 134 3.29 3.92 -7.17
CA GLU A 134 3.68 5.22 -6.65
C GLU A 134 3.40 5.37 -5.15
N VAL A 135 2.27 4.86 -4.66
CA VAL A 135 1.82 5.14 -3.29
C VAL A 135 2.07 4.02 -2.28
N ASP A 136 2.28 2.79 -2.73
CA ASP A 136 2.46 1.64 -1.83
C ASP A 136 3.88 1.06 -1.89
N PRO A 137 4.70 1.28 -0.85
CA PRO A 137 6.04 0.70 -0.75
C PRO A 137 6.03 -0.83 -0.83
N GLN A 138 4.99 -1.49 -0.31
CA GLN A 138 4.89 -2.95 -0.37
C GLN A 138 4.75 -3.43 -1.82
N SER A 139 3.90 -2.78 -2.61
CA SER A 139 3.75 -3.08 -4.03
C SER A 139 5.06 -2.86 -4.80
N ARG A 140 5.80 -1.78 -4.49
CA ARG A 140 7.13 -1.56 -5.06
C ARG A 140 8.11 -2.70 -4.75
N ILE A 141 8.16 -3.15 -3.50
CA ILE A 141 9.01 -4.27 -3.06
C ILE A 141 8.63 -5.55 -3.81
N VAL A 142 7.34 -5.87 -3.86
CA VAL A 142 6.84 -7.08 -4.51
C VAL A 142 7.09 -7.06 -6.02
N PHE A 143 6.99 -5.89 -6.65
CA PHE A 143 7.35 -5.71 -8.05
C PHE A 143 8.84 -5.96 -8.30
N ALA A 144 9.69 -5.34 -7.48
CA ALA A 144 11.14 -5.51 -7.53
C ALA A 144 11.57 -6.98 -7.37
N GLN A 145 10.97 -7.69 -6.41
CA GLN A 145 11.17 -9.13 -6.22
C GLN A 145 10.80 -9.92 -7.47
N GLY A 146 9.62 -9.66 -8.03
CA GLY A 146 9.18 -10.28 -9.28
C GLY A 146 10.16 -10.02 -10.41
N TRP A 147 10.62 -8.78 -10.58
CA TRP A 147 11.58 -8.42 -11.61
C TRP A 147 12.91 -9.18 -11.49
N ILE A 148 13.48 -9.26 -10.30
CA ILE A 148 14.71 -10.03 -10.06
C ILE A 148 14.49 -11.51 -10.36
N GLU A 149 13.35 -12.08 -9.95
CA GLU A 149 12.98 -13.47 -10.26
C GLU A 149 12.91 -13.71 -11.78
N GLY A 150 12.32 -12.78 -12.52
CA GLY A 150 12.25 -12.82 -13.98
C GLY A 150 13.63 -12.82 -14.62
N VAL A 151 14.51 -11.89 -14.22
CA VAL A 151 15.90 -11.83 -14.68
C VAL A 151 16.66 -13.12 -14.39
N LEU A 152 16.54 -13.65 -13.17
CA LEU A 152 17.26 -14.85 -12.75
C LEU A 152 16.75 -16.12 -13.45
N SER A 153 15.46 -16.19 -13.78
CA SER A 153 14.91 -17.32 -14.55
C SER A 153 15.57 -17.43 -15.94
N VAL A 154 15.80 -16.29 -16.60
CA VAL A 154 16.51 -16.26 -17.89
C VAL A 154 17.98 -16.64 -17.67
N TRP A 155 18.62 -16.07 -16.64
CA TRP A 155 20.01 -16.36 -16.31
C TRP A 155 20.23 -17.86 -16.10
N GLN A 156 19.41 -18.52 -15.29
CA GLN A 156 19.48 -19.96 -15.03
C GLN A 156 19.39 -20.79 -16.32
N THR A 157 18.64 -20.33 -17.31
CA THR A 157 18.47 -21.01 -18.60
C THR A 157 19.73 -20.90 -19.48
N ILE A 158 20.37 -19.73 -19.50
CA ILE A 158 21.49 -19.45 -20.42
C ILE A 158 22.88 -19.60 -19.77
N LYS A 159 22.95 -19.61 -18.43
CA LYS A 159 24.21 -19.60 -17.66
C LYS A 159 25.16 -20.71 -18.07
N ALA A 160 24.68 -21.94 -18.22
CA ALA A 160 25.52 -23.07 -18.60
C ALA A 160 26.19 -22.85 -19.98
N GLN A 161 25.47 -22.25 -20.93
CA GLN A 161 26.00 -21.94 -22.26
C GLN A 161 27.06 -20.84 -22.22
N VAL A 162 26.84 -19.83 -21.36
CA VAL A 162 27.79 -18.73 -21.13
C VAL A 162 29.05 -19.24 -20.44
N ASP A 163 28.90 -20.11 -19.43
CA ASP A 163 30.02 -20.67 -18.66
C ASP A 163 30.84 -21.70 -19.48
N THR A 164 30.26 -22.30 -20.53
CA THR A 164 30.99 -23.20 -21.46
C THR A 164 31.82 -22.49 -22.52
N MET A 165 31.77 -21.15 -22.64
CA MET A 165 32.73 -20.39 -23.44
C MET A 165 34.08 -20.31 -22.69
N GLN A 166 34.79 -21.43 -22.64
CA GLN A 166 36.22 -21.54 -22.34
C GLN A 166 36.97 -22.05 -23.56
#